data_AF-A0A9E1ZGG8-F1
#
_entry.id   AF-A0A9E1ZGG8-F1
#
_cell.length_a   1.000
_cell.length_b   1.000
_cell.length_c   1.000
_cell.angle_alpha   90.00
_cell.angle_beta   90.00
_cell.angle_gamma   90.00
#
_symmetry.space_group_name_H-M   'P 1'
#
loop_
_entity.id
_entity.type
_entity.pdbx_description
1 polymer ?
#
loop_
_entity_poly.entity_id
_entity_poly.type
_entity_poly.pdbx_seq_one_letter_code
_entity_poly.pdbx_strand_id
1 'polypeptide(L)'
;MKAKKSIAACLALCLAGVAAQAQTRLFSDLVGPGSVGSVKTGGALQVPFIIWGGDMATFYANGGLKTKQRTIFQKQGLNLNLTPGDDFIQQVRDYRAGKSPFLRGTFRMMGQASEVIGSDPRTKGVIILQMTWSAGDHMVAREGIKQVTDLKGKTVAVQQGGPHIGMLDDVLKAAQLGWDDVTVKFFDALTGTGSPVEAFRDDSSISACFAVTPDMFGLCTDLNSVGTGAEGTVKGAHVLVSTAELSRSIADVYVCRKDFYDANRPLVRKFVAGYLKASEELVGKRAAHDAGTRDQDYINLLNQTVQIYTEEVIPNADEAHGLLLDCTFAGYPGNVSFFEKQGNLHGFEAFQKASLELATSRGYAKQKMGLFASGLNYKSDEFLKYLNKTEIVQGERFRAEAVLSEIEELSSGGLLDDRTILSFTINFEPNQTEFSPVQYAAEFTRVIEMADKFGNAVVAIRGHADPTKTLIDLIKAGNAKGTLRRSGTRGNYRYSLNGRELDMNDTSRLVDAIGAGDFDGVEDYNPRRTMQAALNLSRKRAEAVKKSVVDYAKGEGFGLDLSQMQPQGVGIAEPFIAKPSSVAEAGQNMRVEFRLIRVSAEVTQESDFDF
;
A
#
# COMPACT_ATOMS: atom_id res chain seq x y z
N MET A 1 -48.45 -3.13 58.05
CA MET A 1 -47.78 -4.06 57.12
C MET A 1 -48.11 -3.67 55.68
N LYS A 2 -47.08 -3.60 54.83
CA LYS A 2 -47.05 -3.34 53.36
C LYS A 2 -46.45 -1.98 52.97
N ALA A 3 -45.18 -2.09 52.57
CA ALA A 3 -44.33 -1.08 51.98
C ALA A 3 -44.88 -0.56 50.65
N LYS A 4 -44.81 0.76 50.45
CA LYS A 4 -44.96 1.40 49.14
C LYS A 4 -43.57 1.46 48.48
N LYS A 5 -43.44 0.79 47.33
CA LYS A 5 -42.25 0.86 46.46
C LYS A 5 -42.29 2.18 45.69
N SER A 6 -41.26 2.99 45.87
CA SER A 6 -40.97 4.15 45.02
C SER A 6 -40.30 3.67 43.73
N ILE A 7 -40.89 3.99 42.59
CA ILE A 7 -40.30 3.76 41.27
C ILE A 7 -39.45 4.99 40.95
N ALA A 8 -38.13 4.81 40.92
CA ALA A 8 -37.19 5.79 40.39
C ALA A 8 -37.17 5.67 38.85
N ALA A 9 -37.56 6.74 38.17
CA ALA A 9 -37.43 6.85 36.72
C ALA A 9 -35.98 7.23 36.38
N CYS A 10 -35.22 6.29 35.82
CA CYS A 10 -33.94 6.59 35.20
C CYS A 10 -34.17 7.30 33.87
N LEU A 11 -33.84 8.59 33.79
CA LEU A 11 -33.66 9.30 32.53
C LEU A 11 -32.48 8.66 31.79
N ALA A 12 -32.76 7.94 30.72
CA ALA A 12 -31.74 7.58 29.74
C ALA A 12 -31.37 8.85 28.96
N LEU A 13 -30.19 9.42 29.24
CA LEU A 13 -29.55 10.37 28.33
C LEU A 13 -29.15 9.60 27.07
N CYS A 14 -29.98 9.68 26.03
CA CYS A 14 -29.55 9.38 24.67
C CYS A 14 -28.47 10.40 24.30
N LEU A 15 -27.20 9.99 24.36
CA LEU A 15 -26.12 10.65 23.63
C LEU A 15 -26.44 10.52 22.14
N ALA A 16 -27.14 11.50 21.59
CA ALA A 16 -27.20 11.71 20.16
C ALA A 16 -25.77 12.03 19.71
N GLY A 17 -25.08 11.03 19.16
CA GLY A 17 -23.86 11.28 18.42
C GLY A 17 -24.18 12.28 17.33
N VAL A 18 -23.54 13.45 17.38
CA VAL A 18 -23.59 14.41 16.29
C VAL A 18 -22.93 13.71 15.11
N ALA A 19 -23.74 13.26 14.14
CA ALA A 19 -23.21 12.76 12.88
C ALA A 19 -22.40 13.89 12.27
N ALA A 20 -21.09 13.68 12.12
CA ALA A 20 -20.24 14.58 11.36
C ALA A 20 -20.89 14.83 9.99
N GLN A 21 -21.01 16.09 9.58
CA GLN A 21 -21.44 16.42 8.22
C GLN A 21 -20.49 15.69 7.26
N ALA A 22 -21.04 14.84 6.40
CA ALA A 22 -20.25 14.15 5.38
C ALA A 22 -19.50 15.22 4.57
N GLN A 23 -18.16 15.18 4.61
CA GLN A 23 -17.33 16.09 3.81
C GLN A 23 -17.45 15.80 2.30
N THR A 24 -18.10 14.69 1.92
CA THR A 24 -18.32 14.27 0.51
C THR A 24 -19.77 14.44 0.08
N ARG A 25 -19.98 14.54 -1.24
CA ARG A 25 -21.33 14.58 -1.86
C ARG A 25 -21.79 13.16 -2.21
N LEU A 26 -23.11 12.92 -2.14
CA LEU A 26 -23.70 11.71 -2.67
C LEU A 26 -23.32 11.55 -4.15
N PHE A 27 -22.89 10.34 -4.54
CA PHE A 27 -22.51 10.08 -5.92
C PHE A 27 -23.71 10.24 -6.87
N SER A 28 -24.94 10.00 -6.39
CA SER A 28 -26.16 10.28 -7.14
C SER A 28 -26.31 11.76 -7.51
N ASP A 29 -25.82 12.67 -6.67
CA ASP A 29 -25.95 14.10 -6.88
C ASP A 29 -24.90 14.58 -7.89
N LEU A 30 -23.70 13.96 -7.87
CA LEU A 30 -22.67 14.15 -8.89
C LEU A 30 -23.14 13.67 -10.27
N VAL A 31 -23.75 12.48 -10.33
CA VAL A 31 -24.29 11.89 -11.57
C VAL A 31 -25.63 12.52 -11.99
N GLY A 32 -26.35 13.20 -11.12
CA GLY A 32 -27.64 13.82 -11.42
C GLY A 32 -28.73 12.85 -11.95
N PRO A 33 -29.88 13.39 -12.38
CA PRO A 33 -30.99 12.60 -12.88
C PRO A 33 -30.67 11.98 -14.26
N GLY A 34 -31.30 10.84 -14.55
CA GLY A 34 -31.17 10.18 -15.85
C GLY A 34 -31.92 8.85 -15.89
N SER A 35 -32.49 8.51 -17.04
CA SER A 35 -33.19 7.25 -17.27
C SER A 35 -32.23 6.13 -17.67
N VAL A 36 -32.55 4.90 -17.27
CA VAL A 36 -31.83 3.70 -17.73
C VAL A 36 -32.30 3.33 -19.14
N GLY A 37 -31.38 3.40 -20.10
CA GLY A 37 -31.61 3.06 -21.50
C GLY A 37 -31.11 1.66 -21.88
N SER A 38 -31.62 1.12 -22.99
CA SER A 38 -31.09 -0.12 -23.58
C SER A 38 -29.70 0.12 -24.17
N VAL A 39 -28.81 -0.89 -24.08
CA VAL A 39 -27.50 -0.82 -24.76
C VAL A 39 -27.72 -0.71 -26.26
N LYS A 40 -27.04 0.24 -26.90
CA LYS A 40 -27.09 0.39 -28.37
C LYS A 40 -26.62 -0.90 -29.04
N THR A 41 -27.46 -1.46 -29.91
CA THR A 41 -27.16 -2.64 -30.70
C THR A 41 -26.72 -2.25 -32.12
N GLY A 42 -25.83 -3.07 -32.70
CA GLY A 42 -25.27 -2.81 -34.03
C GLY A 42 -24.14 -1.78 -34.02
N GLY A 43 -23.11 -2.02 -34.85
CA GLY A 43 -21.91 -1.18 -34.90
C GLY A 43 -20.84 -1.59 -33.87
N ALA A 44 -19.84 -0.72 -33.70
CA ALA A 44 -18.74 -0.95 -32.77
C ALA A 44 -19.16 -0.67 -31.32
N LEU A 45 -18.82 -1.59 -30.41
CA LEU A 45 -19.06 -1.44 -28.97
C LEU A 45 -18.20 -0.31 -28.41
N GLN A 46 -18.82 0.60 -27.67
CA GLN A 46 -18.10 1.68 -26.98
C GLN A 46 -17.45 1.13 -25.72
N VAL A 47 -16.14 1.26 -25.60
CA VAL A 47 -15.36 0.80 -24.43
C VAL A 47 -14.60 2.00 -23.88
N PRO A 48 -14.83 2.42 -22.63
CA PRO A 48 -14.10 3.55 -22.07
C PRO A 48 -12.65 3.17 -21.77
N PHE A 49 -11.73 4.12 -21.96
CA PHE A 49 -10.36 4.06 -21.44
C PHE A 49 -10.09 5.32 -20.61
N ILE A 50 -9.08 5.28 -19.73
CA ILE A 50 -8.58 6.45 -19.01
C ILE A 50 -7.10 6.66 -19.33
N ILE A 51 -6.54 7.81 -18.99
CA ILE A 51 -5.09 8.06 -19.10
C ILE A 51 -4.38 7.17 -18.08
N TRP A 52 -4.00 5.97 -18.51
CA TRP A 52 -3.34 4.97 -17.67
C TRP A 52 -2.56 3.94 -18.50
N GLY A 53 -1.50 3.36 -17.92
CA GLY A 53 -0.64 2.39 -18.58
C GLY A 53 -1.35 1.07 -18.88
N GLY A 54 -2.25 0.65 -17.99
CA GLY A 54 -3.04 -0.56 -18.17
C GLY A 54 -3.90 -0.55 -19.44
N ASP A 55 -4.35 0.62 -19.88
CA ASP A 55 -5.18 0.77 -21.08
C ASP A 55 -4.37 0.61 -22.39
N MET A 56 -3.03 0.64 -22.33
CA MET A 56 -2.18 0.34 -23.49
C MET A 56 -2.32 -1.11 -23.94
N ALA A 57 -2.65 -2.06 -23.05
CA ALA A 57 -3.02 -3.41 -23.45
C ALA A 57 -4.30 -3.43 -24.31
N THR A 58 -5.27 -2.57 -23.99
CA THR A 58 -6.48 -2.39 -24.80
C THR A 58 -6.15 -1.76 -26.16
N PHE A 59 -5.26 -0.76 -26.22
CA PHE A 59 -4.83 -0.15 -27.48
C PHE A 59 -4.09 -1.15 -28.37
N TYR A 60 -3.16 -1.91 -27.80
CA TYR A 60 -2.41 -2.95 -28.49
C TYR A 60 -3.34 -4.06 -29.01
N ALA A 61 -4.27 -4.54 -28.17
CA ALA A 61 -5.24 -5.55 -28.56
C ALA A 61 -6.17 -5.10 -29.70
N ASN A 62 -6.49 -3.80 -29.75
CA ASN A 62 -7.42 -3.21 -30.69
C ASN A 62 -6.78 -2.65 -31.96
N GLY A 63 -5.48 -2.32 -31.92
CA GLY A 63 -4.75 -1.59 -32.96
C GLY A 63 -4.95 -0.07 -32.93
N GLY A 64 -5.27 0.50 -31.77
CA GLY A 64 -5.62 1.90 -31.54
C GLY A 64 -7.08 2.08 -31.11
N LEU A 65 -7.68 3.25 -31.38
CA LEU A 65 -9.04 3.55 -30.90
C LEU A 65 -10.17 2.78 -31.61
N LYS A 66 -9.95 2.34 -32.86
CA LYS A 66 -10.92 1.54 -33.62
C LYS A 66 -10.31 0.19 -33.97
N THR A 67 -11.08 -0.89 -33.83
CA THR A 67 -10.57 -2.23 -34.12
C THR A 67 -10.04 -2.34 -35.55
N LYS A 68 -8.76 -2.74 -35.69
CA LYS A 68 -8.12 -2.98 -36.98
C LYS A 68 -8.08 -4.47 -37.33
N GLN A 69 -7.92 -4.77 -38.61
CA GLN A 69 -7.76 -6.14 -39.11
C GLN A 69 -6.54 -6.83 -38.48
N ARG A 70 -6.64 -8.14 -38.24
CA ARG A 70 -5.55 -9.01 -37.71
C ARG A 70 -5.10 -8.70 -36.26
N THR A 71 -5.73 -7.73 -35.60
CA THR A 71 -5.49 -7.44 -34.18
C THR A 71 -6.05 -8.53 -33.28
N ILE A 72 -5.63 -8.57 -32.02
CA ILE A 72 -6.06 -9.56 -31.03
C ILE A 72 -7.58 -9.55 -30.89
N PHE A 73 -8.18 -8.37 -30.71
CA PHE A 73 -9.62 -8.23 -30.58
C PHE A 73 -10.37 -8.58 -31.87
N GLN A 74 -9.86 -8.21 -33.04
CA GLN A 74 -10.51 -8.59 -34.30
C GLN A 74 -10.49 -10.11 -34.52
N LYS A 75 -9.39 -10.79 -34.20
CA LYS A 75 -9.29 -12.27 -34.27
C LYS A 75 -10.26 -12.96 -33.30
N GLN A 76 -10.59 -12.31 -32.19
CA GLN A 76 -11.63 -12.75 -31.26
C GLN A 76 -13.06 -12.41 -31.74
N GLY A 77 -13.21 -11.77 -32.90
CA GLY A 77 -14.52 -11.38 -33.47
C GLY A 77 -15.13 -10.14 -32.80
N LEU A 78 -14.32 -9.34 -32.11
CA LEU A 78 -14.76 -8.10 -31.50
C LEU A 78 -14.63 -6.93 -32.49
N ASN A 79 -15.51 -5.94 -32.32
CA ASN A 79 -15.48 -4.67 -33.03
C ASN A 79 -15.77 -3.56 -32.02
N LEU A 80 -14.73 -2.82 -31.65
CA LEU A 80 -14.70 -1.89 -30.54
C LEU A 80 -14.31 -0.49 -31.02
N ASN A 81 -14.91 0.51 -30.37
CA ASN A 81 -14.51 1.91 -30.43
C ASN A 81 -14.14 2.34 -29.01
N LEU A 82 -12.85 2.62 -28.78
CA LEU A 82 -12.34 3.05 -27.50
C LEU A 82 -12.60 4.56 -27.34
N THR A 83 -13.15 4.96 -26.21
CA THR A 83 -13.58 6.34 -25.95
C THR A 83 -12.98 6.87 -24.65
N PRO A 84 -12.53 8.14 -24.58
CA PRO A 84 -12.06 8.72 -23.33
C PRO A 84 -13.11 8.61 -22.21
N GLY A 85 -12.64 8.34 -20.99
CA GLY A 85 -13.48 8.00 -19.85
C GLY A 85 -12.97 8.57 -18.52
N ASP A 86 -12.01 9.49 -18.53
CA ASP A 86 -11.41 10.12 -17.33
C ASP A 86 -12.45 10.85 -16.48
N ASP A 87 -13.48 11.44 -17.11
CA ASP A 87 -14.69 11.88 -16.41
C ASP A 87 -15.55 10.66 -16.06
N PHE A 88 -15.26 10.07 -14.89
CA PHE A 88 -15.99 8.91 -14.40
C PHE A 88 -17.47 9.18 -14.15
N ILE A 89 -17.83 10.41 -13.76
CA ILE A 89 -19.23 10.79 -13.56
C ILE A 89 -19.99 10.72 -14.90
N GLN A 90 -19.41 11.28 -15.96
CA GLN A 90 -19.97 11.20 -17.30
C GLN A 90 -19.99 9.76 -17.83
N GLN A 91 -18.95 8.97 -17.54
CA GLN A 91 -18.91 7.55 -17.88
C GLN A 91 -20.08 6.77 -17.26
N VAL A 92 -20.41 7.02 -16.00
CA VAL A 92 -21.57 6.43 -15.32
C VAL A 92 -22.90 6.87 -15.94
N ARG A 93 -23.03 8.13 -16.38
CA ARG A 93 -24.20 8.61 -17.13
C ARG A 93 -24.37 7.83 -18.44
N ASP A 94 -23.29 7.68 -19.19
CA ASP A 94 -23.27 7.00 -20.49
C ASP A 94 -23.57 5.50 -20.37
N TYR A 95 -23.04 4.87 -19.32
CA TYR A 95 -23.32 3.48 -18.96
C TYR A 95 -24.80 3.24 -18.62
N ARG A 96 -25.40 4.13 -17.80
CA ARG A 96 -26.84 4.07 -17.47
C ARG A 96 -27.71 4.31 -18.70
N ALA A 97 -27.34 5.25 -19.55
CA ALA A 97 -28.03 5.54 -20.79
C ALA A 97 -27.89 4.43 -21.86
N GLY A 98 -26.98 3.47 -21.67
CA GLY A 98 -26.72 2.39 -22.63
C GLY A 98 -25.86 2.83 -23.83
N LYS A 99 -25.12 3.95 -23.73
CA LYS A 99 -24.15 4.34 -24.76
C LYS A 99 -22.93 3.42 -24.77
N SER A 100 -22.51 2.96 -23.59
CA SER A 100 -21.52 1.90 -23.41
C SER A 100 -22.08 0.85 -22.45
N PRO A 101 -21.82 -0.45 -22.68
CA PRO A 101 -22.11 -1.49 -21.70
C PRO A 101 -20.99 -1.65 -20.65
N PHE A 102 -19.92 -0.85 -20.72
CA PHE A 102 -18.74 -0.98 -19.88
C PHE A 102 -18.47 0.27 -19.03
N LEU A 103 -17.90 0.06 -17.85
CA LEU A 103 -17.17 1.08 -17.10
C LEU A 103 -15.71 0.69 -16.99
N ARG A 104 -14.85 1.70 -16.95
CA ARG A 104 -13.42 1.64 -16.67
C ARG A 104 -13.10 2.59 -15.51
N GLY A 105 -12.40 2.08 -14.51
CA GLY A 105 -11.89 2.86 -13.38
C GLY A 105 -11.34 1.93 -12.31
N THR A 106 -11.09 2.46 -11.11
CA THR A 106 -10.64 1.64 -9.99
C THR A 106 -11.82 0.94 -9.32
N PHE A 107 -11.58 -0.20 -8.66
CA PHE A 107 -12.65 -0.90 -7.92
C PHE A 107 -13.33 0.02 -6.89
N ARG A 108 -12.54 0.88 -6.24
CA ARG A 108 -13.03 1.82 -5.21
C ARG A 108 -13.95 2.89 -5.81
N MET A 109 -13.71 3.33 -7.05
CA MET A 109 -14.64 4.18 -7.79
C MET A 109 -15.96 3.45 -8.08
N MET A 110 -15.91 2.15 -8.42
CA MET A 110 -17.12 1.34 -8.60
C MET A 110 -17.93 1.21 -7.30
N GLY A 111 -17.25 1.14 -6.15
CA GLY A 111 -17.89 1.21 -4.83
C GLY A 111 -18.65 2.52 -4.63
N GLN A 112 -18.04 3.66 -4.96
CA GLN A 112 -18.68 4.99 -4.87
C GLN A 112 -19.91 5.09 -5.78
N ALA A 113 -19.82 4.57 -7.00
CA ALA A 113 -20.93 4.57 -7.97
C ALA A 113 -21.97 3.46 -7.74
N SER A 114 -21.73 2.54 -6.80
CA SER A 114 -22.47 1.28 -6.67
C SER A 114 -23.97 1.47 -6.51
N GLU A 115 -24.40 2.46 -5.72
CA GLU A 115 -25.83 2.76 -5.55
C GLU A 115 -26.48 3.23 -6.85
N VAL A 116 -25.79 4.09 -7.59
CA VAL A 116 -26.28 4.67 -8.83
C VAL A 116 -26.41 3.58 -9.91
N ILE A 117 -25.40 2.74 -10.09
CA ILE A 117 -25.45 1.65 -11.08
C ILE A 117 -26.29 0.46 -10.60
N GLY A 118 -26.43 0.26 -9.29
CA GLY A 118 -27.23 -0.80 -8.68
C GLY A 118 -28.71 -0.46 -8.48
N SER A 119 -29.12 0.79 -8.74
CA SER A 119 -30.50 1.26 -8.57
C SER A 119 -31.50 0.60 -9.53
N ASP A 120 -31.03 0.10 -10.68
CA ASP A 120 -31.80 -0.71 -11.63
C ASP A 120 -31.11 -2.08 -11.81
N PRO A 121 -31.83 -3.21 -11.71
CA PRO A 121 -31.25 -4.55 -11.88
C PRO A 121 -30.51 -4.75 -13.21
N ARG A 122 -30.92 -4.05 -14.28
CA ARG A 122 -30.26 -4.12 -15.59
C ARG A 122 -28.85 -3.54 -15.54
N THR A 123 -28.68 -2.45 -14.80
CA THR A 123 -27.42 -1.68 -14.77
C THR A 123 -26.44 -2.12 -13.70
N LYS A 124 -26.82 -3.09 -12.86
CA LYS A 124 -25.96 -3.57 -11.78
C LYS A 124 -24.62 -4.06 -12.34
N GLY A 125 -23.51 -3.68 -11.70
CA GLY A 125 -22.17 -3.93 -12.22
C GLY A 125 -21.71 -5.38 -12.02
N VAL A 126 -21.15 -5.97 -13.08
CA VAL A 126 -20.37 -7.21 -13.05
C VAL A 126 -18.90 -6.83 -13.25
N ILE A 127 -18.04 -7.01 -12.25
CA ILE A 127 -16.59 -6.82 -12.42
C ILE A 127 -16.07 -7.98 -13.27
N ILE A 128 -15.65 -7.70 -14.51
CA ILE A 128 -15.32 -8.75 -15.49
C ILE A 128 -13.82 -9.03 -15.60
N LEU A 129 -12.99 -8.08 -15.19
CA LEU A 129 -11.54 -8.12 -15.35
C LEU A 129 -10.90 -7.21 -14.30
N GLN A 130 -9.93 -7.75 -13.58
CA GLN A 130 -8.90 -6.95 -12.93
C GLN A 130 -7.77 -6.74 -13.95
N MET A 131 -7.47 -5.48 -14.26
CA MET A 131 -6.52 -5.07 -15.28
C MET A 131 -5.10 -5.02 -14.72
N THR A 132 -4.91 -4.16 -13.73
CA THR A 132 -3.61 -3.80 -13.16
C THR A 132 -3.73 -3.52 -11.66
N TRP A 133 -2.61 -3.66 -10.96
CA TRP A 133 -2.34 -2.96 -9.71
C TRP A 133 -1.60 -1.66 -10.03
N SER A 134 -1.92 -0.58 -9.33
CA SER A 134 -1.18 0.68 -9.47
C SER A 134 0.20 0.59 -8.82
N ALA A 135 1.17 1.25 -9.44
CA ALA A 135 2.48 1.60 -8.88
C ALA A 135 2.80 3.10 -9.03
N GLY A 136 1.94 3.89 -9.71
CA GLY A 136 2.16 5.31 -10.05
C GLY A 136 1.30 6.32 -9.32
N ASP A 137 0.57 5.92 -8.27
CA ASP A 137 -0.20 6.82 -7.41
C ASP A 137 0.55 7.10 -6.09
N HIS A 138 0.62 8.37 -5.70
CA HIS A 138 1.50 8.82 -4.60
C HIS A 138 0.77 9.79 -3.67
N MET A 139 1.06 9.69 -2.38
CA MET A 139 0.80 10.73 -1.39
C MET A 139 2.09 11.52 -1.16
N VAL A 140 2.13 12.77 -1.61
CA VAL A 140 3.28 13.67 -1.42
C VAL A 140 3.02 14.56 -0.22
N ALA A 141 3.99 14.67 0.69
CA ALA A 141 3.87 15.42 1.94
C ALA A 141 4.95 16.50 2.07
N ARG A 142 4.67 17.50 2.91
CA ARG A 142 5.63 18.55 3.29
C ARG A 142 6.72 17.99 4.20
N GLU A 143 7.85 18.70 4.28
CA GLU A 143 9.05 18.33 5.06
C GLU A 143 8.76 17.89 6.50
N GLY A 144 7.81 18.54 7.17
CA GLY A 144 7.46 18.27 8.57
C GLY A 144 6.59 17.04 8.82
N ILE A 145 6.13 16.34 7.77
CA ILE A 145 5.34 15.10 7.88
C ILE A 145 6.29 13.97 7.51
N LYS A 146 6.80 13.21 8.49
CA LYS A 146 7.79 12.16 8.26
C LYS A 146 7.15 10.78 8.19
N GLN A 147 6.09 10.58 8.96
CA GLN A 147 5.33 9.34 8.99
C GLN A 147 3.84 9.64 8.79
N VAL A 148 3.08 8.61 8.39
CA VAL A 148 1.63 8.75 8.19
C VAL A 148 0.91 9.19 9.48
N THR A 149 1.42 8.81 10.64
CA THR A 149 0.89 9.23 11.96
C THR A 149 0.98 10.75 12.19
N ASP A 150 1.91 11.44 11.54
CA ASP A 150 2.06 12.91 11.64
C ASP A 150 0.93 13.66 10.92
N LEU A 151 0.11 12.97 10.13
CA LEU A 151 -1.08 13.55 9.49
C LEU A 151 -2.18 13.90 10.48
N LYS A 152 -2.13 13.41 11.73
CA LYS A 152 -3.14 13.71 12.73
C LYS A 152 -3.28 15.23 12.95
N GLY A 153 -4.50 15.74 12.75
CA GLY A 153 -4.85 17.16 12.81
C GLY A 153 -4.39 17.97 11.59
N LYS A 154 -3.93 17.33 10.51
CA LYS A 154 -3.41 17.99 9.31
C LYS A 154 -4.41 17.99 8.16
N THR A 155 -4.13 18.82 7.16
CA THR A 155 -4.94 18.95 5.95
C THR A 155 -4.37 18.10 4.81
N VAL A 156 -5.22 17.27 4.19
CA VAL A 156 -4.90 16.43 3.04
C VAL A 156 -5.76 16.82 1.84
N ALA A 157 -5.14 17.05 0.68
CA ALA A 157 -5.84 17.36 -0.58
C ALA A 157 -6.04 16.11 -1.43
N VAL A 158 -7.26 15.88 -1.94
CA VAL A 158 -7.61 14.71 -2.75
C VAL A 158 -8.71 15.03 -3.77
N GLN A 159 -8.75 14.32 -4.89
CA GLN A 159 -9.83 14.44 -5.88
C GLN A 159 -11.15 13.86 -5.34
N GLN A 160 -12.24 14.60 -5.45
CA GLN A 160 -13.60 14.16 -5.20
C GLN A 160 -14.00 13.08 -6.22
N GLY A 161 -14.47 11.92 -5.75
CA GLY A 161 -14.93 10.86 -6.66
C GLY A 161 -13.81 10.11 -7.40
N GLY A 162 -12.54 10.46 -7.15
CA GLY A 162 -11.38 9.98 -7.89
C GLY A 162 -10.82 8.63 -7.42
N PRO A 163 -9.69 8.20 -8.03
CA PRO A 163 -9.05 6.91 -7.73
C PRO A 163 -8.45 6.86 -6.32
N HIS A 164 -7.99 8.00 -5.78
CA HIS A 164 -7.23 8.08 -4.52
C HIS A 164 -8.07 8.00 -3.23
N ILE A 165 -9.40 8.05 -3.30
CA ILE A 165 -10.26 7.96 -2.12
C ILE A 165 -10.04 6.65 -1.35
N GLY A 166 -9.89 5.53 -2.08
CA GLY A 166 -9.58 4.24 -1.48
C GLY A 166 -8.17 4.18 -0.92
N MET A 167 -7.21 4.77 -1.62
CA MET A 167 -5.82 4.84 -1.17
C MET A 167 -5.67 5.64 0.13
N LEU A 168 -6.36 6.78 0.26
CA LEU A 168 -6.40 7.54 1.50
C LEU A 168 -6.94 6.71 2.67
N ASP A 169 -8.02 5.97 2.45
CA ASP A 169 -8.58 5.09 3.48
C ASP A 169 -7.60 4.01 3.91
N ASP A 170 -6.90 3.37 2.97
CA ASP A 170 -5.91 2.34 3.25
C ASP A 170 -4.69 2.92 4.00
N VAL A 171 -4.19 4.10 3.60
CA VAL A 171 -3.08 4.81 4.25
C VAL A 171 -3.42 5.16 5.71
N LEU A 172 -4.58 5.76 5.95
CA LEU A 172 -5.00 6.13 7.31
C LEU A 172 -5.14 4.89 8.20
N LYS A 173 -5.80 3.84 7.71
CA LYS A 173 -5.98 2.58 8.46
C LYS A 173 -4.67 1.92 8.84
N ALA A 174 -3.69 1.89 7.93
CA ALA A 174 -2.37 1.31 8.22
C ALA A 174 -1.66 2.03 9.39
N ALA A 175 -1.90 3.34 9.52
CA ALA A 175 -1.41 4.17 10.62
C ALA A 175 -2.32 4.18 11.86
N GLN A 176 -3.39 3.39 11.88
CA GLN A 176 -4.44 3.44 12.92
C GLN A 176 -5.08 4.83 13.09
N LEU A 177 -5.15 5.60 12.00
CA LEU A 177 -5.88 6.86 11.93
C LEU A 177 -7.26 6.63 11.28
N GLY A 178 -8.21 7.47 11.67
CA GLY A 178 -9.49 7.62 10.99
C GLY A 178 -9.53 8.87 10.12
N TRP A 179 -10.56 8.99 9.28
CA TRP A 179 -10.77 10.22 8.51
C TRP A 179 -11.02 11.44 9.40
N ASP A 180 -11.59 11.25 10.60
CA ASP A 180 -11.83 12.34 11.56
C ASP A 180 -10.54 12.80 12.25
N ASP A 181 -9.44 12.05 12.12
CA ASP A 181 -8.12 12.49 12.56
C ASP A 181 -7.47 13.47 11.56
N VAL A 182 -8.04 13.69 10.37
CA VAL A 182 -7.49 14.60 9.35
C VAL A 182 -8.57 15.55 8.82
N THR A 183 -8.16 16.64 8.16
CA THR A 183 -9.06 17.51 7.39
C THR A 183 -8.86 17.24 5.90
N VAL A 184 -9.91 16.79 5.20
CA VAL A 184 -9.80 16.52 3.76
C VAL A 184 -10.32 17.72 2.96
N LYS A 185 -9.50 18.26 2.06
CA LYS A 185 -9.90 19.25 1.05
C LYS A 185 -10.11 18.52 -0.28
N PHE A 186 -11.33 18.64 -0.81
CA PHE A 186 -11.73 18.00 -2.07
C PHE A 186 -11.56 18.92 -3.27
N PHE A 187 -11.12 18.33 -4.38
CA PHE A 187 -10.86 18.98 -5.66
C PHE A 187 -11.55 18.24 -6.80
N ASP A 188 -11.93 18.94 -7.86
CA ASP A 188 -12.69 18.32 -8.96
C ASP A 188 -11.77 17.61 -9.98
N ALA A 189 -10.58 18.17 -10.23
CA ALA A 189 -9.62 17.63 -11.18
C ALA A 189 -8.62 16.68 -10.49
N LEU A 190 -8.15 15.66 -11.23
CA LEU A 190 -7.07 14.77 -10.78
C LEU A 190 -5.70 15.44 -10.90
N THR A 191 -5.48 16.13 -12.02
CA THR A 191 -4.23 16.80 -12.41
C THR A 191 -4.53 18.21 -12.96
N GLY A 192 -3.51 19.05 -13.08
CA GLY A 192 -3.63 20.40 -13.65
C GLY A 192 -4.45 21.37 -12.79
N THR A 193 -5.15 22.31 -13.42
CA THR A 193 -5.90 23.35 -12.72
C THR A 193 -7.07 22.79 -11.93
N GLY A 194 -7.20 23.24 -10.68
CA GLY A 194 -8.23 22.78 -9.75
C GLY A 194 -7.98 21.37 -9.20
N SER A 195 -6.73 20.89 -9.23
CA SER A 195 -6.30 19.59 -8.71
C SER A 195 -5.68 19.70 -7.31
N PRO A 196 -5.57 18.56 -6.57
CA PRO A 196 -4.82 18.51 -5.32
C PRO A 196 -3.36 18.95 -5.45
N VAL A 197 -2.75 18.70 -6.61
CA VAL A 197 -1.34 18.98 -6.90
C VAL A 197 -1.09 20.48 -7.03
N GLU A 198 -1.92 21.18 -7.81
CA GLU A 198 -1.87 22.64 -7.93
C GLU A 198 -2.11 23.30 -6.57
N ALA A 199 -3.15 22.87 -5.85
CA ALA A 199 -3.44 23.39 -4.53
C ALA A 199 -2.30 23.16 -3.53
N PHE A 200 -1.61 22.02 -3.60
CA PHE A 200 -0.44 21.76 -2.79
C PHE A 200 0.76 22.62 -3.18
N ARG A 201 0.87 23.13 -4.40
CA ARG A 201 1.91 24.13 -4.71
C ARG A 201 1.57 25.48 -4.09
N ASP A 202 0.31 25.88 -4.19
CA ASP A 202 -0.12 27.25 -3.89
C ASP A 202 -0.49 27.48 -2.42
N ASP A 203 -0.94 26.44 -1.70
CA ASP A 203 -1.40 26.52 -0.32
C ASP A 203 -0.47 25.76 0.63
N SER A 204 0.37 26.51 1.36
CA SER A 204 1.27 25.96 2.38
C SER A 204 0.57 25.33 3.59
N SER A 205 -0.75 25.56 3.78
CA SER A 205 -1.53 24.92 4.84
C SER A 205 -1.91 23.46 4.54
N ILE A 206 -1.80 23.04 3.27
CA ILE A 206 -2.00 21.65 2.86
C ILE A 206 -0.73 20.86 3.18
N SER A 207 -0.85 19.88 4.06
CA SER A 207 0.29 19.10 4.58
C SER A 207 0.64 17.92 3.70
N ALA A 208 -0.35 17.36 2.99
CA ALA A 208 -0.15 16.31 1.98
C ALA A 208 -1.18 16.41 0.85
N CYS A 209 -0.84 15.90 -0.33
CA CYS A 209 -1.75 15.76 -1.46
C CYS A 209 -1.54 14.42 -2.16
N PHE A 210 -2.54 14.01 -2.94
CA PHE A 210 -2.38 12.89 -3.86
C PHE A 210 -1.97 13.38 -5.25
N ALA A 211 -1.07 12.65 -5.88
CA ALA A 211 -0.53 12.91 -7.20
C ALA A 211 -0.34 11.59 -7.95
N VAL A 212 -0.50 11.63 -9.28
CA VAL A 212 -0.04 10.56 -10.17
C VAL A 212 1.36 10.91 -10.70
N THR A 213 2.08 9.96 -11.27
CA THR A 213 3.17 10.30 -12.20
C THR A 213 2.56 10.91 -13.49
N PRO A 214 3.08 12.02 -14.04
CA PRO A 214 4.31 12.74 -13.68
C PRO A 214 4.14 13.90 -12.68
N ASP A 215 2.92 14.23 -12.23
CA ASP A 215 2.69 15.33 -11.27
C ASP A 215 3.55 15.20 -10.01
N MET A 216 3.76 13.97 -9.54
CA MET A 216 4.65 13.66 -8.42
C MET A 216 6.09 14.14 -8.67
N PHE A 217 6.66 13.91 -9.86
CA PHE A 217 7.98 14.42 -10.23
C PHE A 217 8.01 15.94 -10.20
N GLY A 218 6.93 16.58 -10.65
CA GLY A 218 6.76 18.03 -10.54
C GLY A 218 6.65 18.55 -9.10
N LEU A 219 6.58 17.71 -8.08
CA LEU A 219 6.57 18.10 -6.67
C LEU A 219 7.89 17.77 -5.95
N CYS A 220 8.46 16.58 -6.19
CA CYS A 220 9.63 16.08 -5.44
C CYS A 220 10.74 15.42 -6.31
N THR A 221 10.73 15.65 -7.63
CA THR A 221 11.71 15.15 -8.62
C THR A 221 11.61 13.66 -8.94
N ASP A 222 11.68 12.79 -7.95
CA ASP A 222 11.51 11.34 -8.11
C ASP A 222 10.93 10.71 -6.84
N LEU A 223 10.76 9.38 -6.85
CA LEU A 223 10.13 8.62 -5.76
C LEU A 223 10.89 8.72 -4.42
N ASN A 224 12.22 8.86 -4.46
CA ASN A 224 13.10 8.86 -3.28
C ASN A 224 13.77 10.23 -3.02
N SER A 225 13.52 11.20 -3.89
CA SER A 225 14.07 12.55 -3.80
C SER A 225 13.20 13.50 -2.98
N VAL A 226 13.81 14.62 -2.60
CA VAL A 226 13.16 15.73 -1.91
C VAL A 226 13.14 16.93 -2.87
N GLY A 227 11.96 17.54 -3.02
CA GLY A 227 11.80 18.75 -3.80
C GLY A 227 12.68 19.88 -3.26
N THR A 228 13.39 20.55 -4.16
CA THR A 228 14.36 21.60 -3.78
C THR A 228 13.73 22.99 -3.73
N GLY A 229 12.56 23.16 -4.36
CA GLY A 229 11.97 24.46 -4.65
C GLY A 229 12.43 25.06 -5.99
N ALA A 230 13.33 24.39 -6.71
CA ALA A 230 13.71 24.73 -8.07
C ALA A 230 12.83 23.99 -9.09
N GLU A 231 12.78 24.49 -10.33
CA GLU A 231 12.14 23.81 -11.47
C GLU A 231 10.67 23.42 -11.24
N GLY A 232 9.96 24.18 -10.40
CA GLY A 232 8.55 23.95 -10.09
C GLY A 232 8.28 22.90 -8.99
N THR A 233 9.33 22.25 -8.47
CA THR A 233 9.22 21.39 -7.28
C THR A 233 8.87 22.20 -6.04
N VAL A 234 8.34 21.55 -5.01
CA VAL A 234 8.07 22.22 -3.73
C VAL A 234 9.16 21.88 -2.73
N LYS A 235 9.78 22.91 -2.15
CA LYS A 235 10.89 22.74 -1.19
C LYS A 235 10.47 21.84 -0.02
N GLY A 236 11.26 20.80 0.21
CA GLY A 236 11.06 19.82 1.28
C GLY A 236 9.92 18.82 1.04
N ALA A 237 9.24 18.89 -0.11
CA ALA A 237 8.22 17.91 -0.45
C ALA A 237 8.85 16.56 -0.79
N HIS A 238 8.23 15.47 -0.38
CA HIS A 238 8.70 14.12 -0.62
C HIS A 238 7.52 13.14 -0.69
N VAL A 239 7.72 11.98 -1.32
CA VAL A 239 6.70 10.94 -1.32
C VAL A 239 6.62 10.29 0.06
N LEU A 240 5.48 10.42 0.72
CA LEU A 240 5.21 9.81 2.02
C LEU A 240 4.76 8.35 1.87
N VAL A 241 3.88 8.08 0.91
CA VAL A 241 3.41 6.73 0.55
C VAL A 241 3.23 6.65 -0.96
N SER A 242 3.67 5.55 -1.57
CA SER A 242 3.43 5.25 -2.98
C SER A 242 2.75 3.90 -3.14
N THR A 243 1.93 3.74 -4.18
CA THR A 243 1.45 2.43 -4.62
C THR A 243 2.56 1.52 -5.14
N ALA A 244 3.76 2.05 -5.42
CA ALA A 244 4.95 1.23 -5.67
C ALA A 244 5.20 0.25 -4.51
N GLU A 245 5.01 0.71 -3.26
CA GLU A 245 5.06 -0.13 -2.06
C GLU A 245 3.68 -0.63 -1.62
N LEU A 246 2.67 0.25 -1.59
CA LEU A 246 1.26 -0.01 -1.30
C LEU A 246 0.55 -0.71 -2.49
N SER A 247 1.17 -1.78 -2.97
CA SER A 247 0.89 -2.40 -4.27
C SER A 247 -0.44 -3.16 -4.34
N ARG A 248 -1.22 -3.23 -3.25
CA ARG A 248 -2.57 -3.83 -3.19
C ARG A 248 -3.67 -2.87 -2.77
N SER A 249 -3.48 -1.57 -2.95
CA SER A 249 -4.52 -0.57 -2.65
C SER A 249 -5.42 -0.23 -3.84
N ILE A 250 -4.85 -0.01 -5.02
CA ILE A 250 -5.60 0.41 -6.22
C ILE A 250 -5.63 -0.73 -7.23
N ALA A 251 -6.82 -1.36 -7.35
CA ALA A 251 -7.13 -2.34 -8.39
C ALA A 251 -7.88 -1.65 -9.55
N ASP A 252 -7.30 -1.69 -10.73
CA ASP A 252 -7.93 -1.24 -11.97
C ASP A 252 -8.86 -2.32 -12.51
N VAL A 253 -10.08 -1.94 -12.89
CA VAL A 253 -11.08 -2.90 -13.36
C VAL A 253 -11.85 -2.41 -14.58
N TYR A 254 -12.34 -3.39 -15.34
CA TYR A 254 -13.48 -3.23 -16.25
C TYR A 254 -14.75 -3.82 -15.61
N VAL A 255 -15.85 -3.10 -15.75
CA VAL A 255 -17.19 -3.52 -15.30
C VAL A 255 -18.11 -3.64 -16.49
N CYS A 256 -18.90 -4.71 -16.56
CA CYS A 256 -19.94 -4.89 -17.54
C CYS A 256 -21.33 -4.73 -16.91
N ARG A 257 -22.26 -4.16 -17.66
CA ARG A 257 -23.67 -4.04 -17.28
C ARG A 257 -24.36 -5.40 -17.24
N LYS A 258 -25.13 -5.68 -16.18
CA LYS A 258 -25.71 -7.02 -15.96
C LYS A 258 -26.54 -7.52 -17.13
N ASP A 259 -27.42 -6.69 -17.68
CA ASP A 259 -28.27 -7.08 -18.81
C ASP A 259 -27.45 -7.43 -20.06
N PHE A 260 -26.43 -6.64 -20.38
CA PHE A 260 -25.52 -6.92 -21.49
C PHE A 260 -24.67 -8.15 -21.23
N TYR A 261 -24.13 -8.29 -20.02
CA TYR A 261 -23.31 -9.42 -19.61
C TYR A 261 -24.08 -10.74 -19.75
N ASP A 262 -25.32 -10.78 -19.27
CA ASP A 262 -26.18 -11.97 -19.35
C ASP A 262 -26.48 -12.34 -20.81
N ALA A 263 -26.76 -11.36 -21.66
CA ALA A 263 -27.08 -11.58 -23.07
C ALA A 263 -25.84 -11.88 -23.94
N ASN A 264 -24.65 -11.44 -23.53
CA ASN A 264 -23.44 -11.44 -24.37
C ASN A 264 -22.23 -12.08 -23.67
N ARG A 265 -22.44 -13.00 -22.73
CA ARG A 265 -21.37 -13.63 -21.95
C ARG A 265 -20.21 -14.19 -22.80
N PRO A 266 -20.44 -14.87 -23.94
CA PRO A 266 -19.34 -15.32 -24.81
C PRO A 266 -18.51 -14.16 -25.37
N LEU A 267 -19.13 -13.04 -25.73
CA LEU A 267 -18.43 -11.84 -26.22
C LEU A 267 -17.58 -11.23 -25.11
N VAL A 268 -18.15 -11.08 -23.91
CA VAL A 268 -17.42 -10.56 -22.73
C VAL A 268 -16.22 -11.43 -22.40
N ARG A 269 -16.38 -12.76 -22.39
CA ARG A 269 -15.27 -13.68 -22.18
C ARG A 269 -14.15 -13.49 -23.20
N LYS A 270 -14.48 -13.30 -24.48
CA LYS A 270 -13.50 -13.04 -25.54
C LYS A 270 -12.80 -11.69 -25.39
N PHE A 271 -13.51 -10.67 -24.91
CA PHE A 271 -12.92 -9.38 -24.53
C PHE A 271 -11.88 -9.56 -23.41
N VAL A 272 -12.24 -10.27 -22.34
CA VAL A 272 -11.32 -10.58 -21.23
C VAL A 272 -10.12 -11.39 -21.72
N ALA A 273 -10.34 -12.48 -22.48
CA ALA A 273 -9.25 -13.29 -23.03
C ALA A 273 -8.31 -12.48 -23.95
N GLY A 274 -8.87 -11.59 -24.79
CA GLY A 274 -8.09 -10.71 -25.65
C GLY A 274 -7.24 -9.71 -24.87
N TYR A 275 -7.79 -9.10 -23.82
CA TYR A 275 -7.02 -8.20 -22.95
C TYR A 275 -5.89 -8.95 -22.25
N LEU A 276 -6.18 -10.13 -21.68
CA LEU A 276 -5.16 -10.96 -21.03
C LEU A 276 -4.05 -11.35 -22.00
N LYS A 277 -4.39 -11.69 -23.25
CA LYS A 277 -3.41 -11.99 -24.29
C LYS A 277 -2.51 -10.80 -24.60
N ALA A 278 -3.10 -9.61 -24.74
CA ALA A 278 -2.32 -8.39 -24.94
C ALA A 278 -1.40 -8.10 -23.75
N SER A 279 -1.90 -8.26 -22.52
CA SER A 279 -1.08 -8.04 -21.32
C SER A 279 0.13 -8.96 -21.23
N GLU A 280 0.00 -10.26 -21.55
CA GLU A 280 1.16 -11.19 -21.53
C GLU A 280 2.19 -10.88 -22.61
N GLU A 281 1.76 -10.43 -23.78
CA GLU A 281 2.67 -9.99 -24.85
C GLU A 281 3.38 -8.68 -24.47
N LEU A 282 2.65 -7.72 -23.89
CA LEU A 282 3.21 -6.43 -23.49
C LEU A 282 4.20 -6.53 -22.34
N VAL A 283 3.97 -7.40 -21.34
CA VAL A 283 4.94 -7.64 -20.27
C VAL A 283 6.28 -8.11 -20.85
N GLY A 284 6.26 -9.05 -21.80
CA GLY A 284 7.48 -9.52 -22.46
C GLY A 284 8.16 -8.44 -23.31
N LYS A 285 7.38 -7.63 -24.04
CA LYS A 285 7.91 -6.53 -24.86
C LYS A 285 8.52 -5.41 -24.00
N ARG A 286 7.91 -5.08 -22.86
CA ARG A 286 8.44 -4.13 -21.87
C ARG A 286 9.79 -4.61 -21.33
N ALA A 287 9.83 -5.85 -20.80
CA ALA A 287 11.08 -6.42 -20.28
C ALA A 287 12.21 -6.45 -21.33
N ALA A 288 11.88 -6.78 -22.59
CA ALA A 288 12.85 -6.72 -23.67
C ALA A 288 13.33 -5.29 -23.95
N HIS A 289 12.44 -4.29 -23.88
CA HIS A 289 12.77 -2.87 -24.02
C HIS A 289 13.74 -2.39 -22.93
N ASP A 290 13.47 -2.76 -21.68
CA ASP A 290 14.29 -2.42 -20.52
C ASP A 290 15.68 -3.06 -20.62
N ALA A 291 15.75 -4.27 -21.17
CA ALA A 291 17.01 -4.96 -21.50
C ALA A 291 17.72 -4.40 -22.75
N GLY A 292 17.23 -3.29 -23.33
CA GLY A 292 17.86 -2.61 -24.48
C GLY A 292 17.40 -3.08 -25.86
N THR A 293 16.47 -4.03 -25.95
CA THR A 293 15.87 -4.42 -27.24
C THR A 293 14.96 -3.32 -27.76
N ARG A 294 14.93 -3.11 -29.07
CA ARG A 294 14.09 -2.08 -29.72
C ARG A 294 13.08 -2.74 -30.65
N ASP A 295 12.08 -3.37 -30.04
CA ASP A 295 10.94 -4.00 -30.74
C ASP A 295 10.07 -2.93 -31.40
N GLN A 296 9.91 -3.01 -32.72
CA GLN A 296 9.19 -1.99 -33.48
C GLN A 296 7.70 -1.94 -33.15
N ASP A 297 7.07 -3.07 -32.82
CA ASP A 297 5.64 -3.08 -32.44
C ASP A 297 5.44 -2.39 -31.09
N TYR A 298 6.38 -2.56 -30.16
CA TYR A 298 6.37 -1.86 -28.88
C TYR A 298 6.58 -0.35 -29.05
N ILE A 299 7.58 0.06 -29.84
CA ILE A 299 7.81 1.49 -30.15
C ILE A 299 6.60 2.12 -30.83
N ASN A 300 5.96 1.38 -31.76
CA ASN A 300 4.74 1.85 -32.41
C ASN A 300 3.58 2.01 -31.42
N LEU A 301 3.47 1.15 -30.41
CA LEU A 301 2.50 1.29 -29.33
C LEU A 301 2.79 2.55 -28.50
N LEU A 302 4.04 2.78 -28.08
CA LEU A 302 4.41 3.99 -27.32
C LEU A 302 4.03 5.27 -28.08
N ASN A 303 4.39 5.36 -29.36
CA ASN A 303 4.04 6.48 -30.21
C ASN A 303 2.52 6.62 -30.43
N GLN A 304 1.81 5.49 -30.55
CA GLN A 304 0.35 5.50 -30.62
C GLN A 304 -0.28 6.02 -29.32
N THR A 305 0.27 5.65 -28.16
CA THR A 305 -0.17 6.14 -26.86
C THR A 305 -0.01 7.65 -26.75
N VAL A 306 1.14 8.20 -27.17
CA VAL A 306 1.35 9.67 -27.25
C VAL A 306 0.28 10.32 -28.13
N GLN A 307 -0.06 9.73 -29.29
CA GLN A 307 -1.12 10.28 -30.14
C GLN A 307 -2.51 10.21 -29.52
N ILE A 308 -2.80 9.16 -28.76
CA ILE A 308 -4.11 8.96 -28.11
C ILE A 308 -4.27 9.91 -26.91
N TYR A 309 -3.24 10.04 -26.07
CA TYR A 309 -3.26 10.88 -24.87
C TYR A 309 -2.85 12.32 -25.14
N THR A 310 -2.31 12.62 -26.32
CA THR A 310 -1.73 13.90 -26.76
C THR A 310 -0.38 14.22 -26.13
N GLU A 311 0.44 15.00 -26.85
CA GLU A 311 1.75 15.48 -26.39
C GLU A 311 1.66 16.47 -25.22
N GLU A 312 0.48 17.04 -24.95
CA GLU A 312 0.26 17.89 -23.78
C GLU A 312 0.23 17.06 -22.48
N VAL A 313 -0.31 15.84 -22.54
CA VAL A 313 -0.46 14.96 -21.38
C VAL A 313 0.72 14.00 -21.27
N ILE A 314 1.09 13.33 -22.37
CA ILE A 314 2.22 12.40 -22.46
C ILE A 314 3.14 12.87 -23.58
N PRO A 315 4.18 13.67 -23.26
CA PRO A 315 4.97 14.39 -24.26
C PRO A 315 5.71 13.54 -25.28
N ASN A 316 6.11 12.33 -24.92
CA ASN A 316 6.97 11.49 -25.77
C ASN A 316 6.85 10.00 -25.41
N ALA A 317 7.53 9.16 -26.20
CA ALA A 317 7.50 7.71 -26.05
C ALA A 317 8.13 7.22 -24.73
N ASP A 318 9.10 7.94 -24.17
CA ASP A 318 9.73 7.58 -22.90
C ASP A 318 8.75 7.79 -21.74
N GLU A 319 7.97 8.88 -21.76
CA GLU A 319 6.88 9.11 -20.79
C GLU A 319 5.75 8.08 -20.94
N ALA A 320 5.41 7.70 -22.19
CA ALA A 320 4.45 6.62 -22.43
C ALA A 320 4.96 5.26 -21.91
N HIS A 321 6.27 5.03 -21.96
CA HIS A 321 6.92 3.86 -21.37
C HIS A 321 6.91 3.94 -19.84
N GLY A 322 7.19 5.10 -19.25
CA GLY A 322 7.08 5.37 -17.82
C GLY A 322 5.69 5.01 -17.27
N LEU A 323 4.63 5.37 -18.00
CA LEU A 323 3.26 5.02 -17.61
C LEU A 323 3.01 3.49 -17.53
N LEU A 324 3.73 2.67 -18.32
CA LEU A 324 3.71 1.21 -18.20
C LEU A 324 4.52 0.67 -17.02
N LEU A 325 5.52 1.41 -16.55
CA LEU A 325 6.28 1.08 -15.33
C LEU A 325 5.44 1.36 -14.09
N ASP A 326 4.56 2.35 -14.15
CA ASP A 326 3.59 2.72 -13.10
C ASP A 326 2.40 1.76 -12.96
N CYS A 327 2.33 0.69 -13.75
CA CYS A 327 1.29 -0.31 -13.63
C CYS A 327 1.84 -1.74 -13.67
N THR A 328 1.25 -2.59 -12.85
CA THR A 328 1.57 -4.02 -12.82
C THR A 328 0.37 -4.80 -13.32
N PHE A 329 0.49 -5.47 -14.47
CA PHE A 329 -0.60 -6.28 -15.03
C PHE A 329 -0.94 -7.45 -14.11
N ALA A 330 -2.25 -7.65 -13.87
CA ALA A 330 -2.72 -8.80 -13.10
C ALA A 330 -2.56 -10.11 -13.89
N GLY A 331 -2.73 -10.04 -15.21
CA GLY A 331 -2.67 -11.21 -16.09
C GLY A 331 -3.73 -12.27 -15.76
N TYR A 332 -3.58 -13.45 -16.35
CA TYR A 332 -4.47 -14.58 -16.06
C TYR A 332 -4.36 -15.05 -14.61
N PRO A 333 -3.14 -15.26 -14.05
CA PRO A 333 -3.01 -15.72 -12.66
C PRO A 333 -3.62 -14.75 -11.65
N GLY A 334 -3.44 -13.43 -11.85
CA GLY A 334 -4.06 -12.39 -11.03
C GLY A 334 -5.57 -12.40 -11.08
N ASN A 335 -6.18 -12.59 -12.26
CA ASN A 335 -7.63 -12.70 -12.34
C ASN A 335 -8.17 -13.95 -11.64
N VAL A 336 -7.49 -15.10 -11.76
CA VAL A 336 -7.88 -16.30 -11.00
C VAL A 336 -7.74 -16.07 -9.51
N SER A 337 -6.61 -15.50 -9.06
CA SER A 337 -6.38 -15.15 -7.65
C SER A 337 -7.43 -14.17 -7.12
N PHE A 338 -7.76 -13.14 -7.89
CA PHE A 338 -8.69 -12.10 -7.50
C PHE A 338 -10.13 -12.60 -7.38
N PHE A 339 -10.61 -13.42 -8.32
CA PHE A 339 -12.00 -13.86 -8.32
C PHE A 339 -12.26 -15.21 -7.62
N GLU A 340 -11.28 -16.12 -7.59
CA GLU A 340 -11.49 -17.51 -7.14
C GLU A 340 -10.73 -17.90 -5.87
N LYS A 341 -9.66 -17.18 -5.47
CA LYS A 341 -8.87 -17.53 -4.28
C LYS A 341 -9.63 -17.14 -3.00
N GLN A 342 -10.05 -18.15 -2.25
CA GLN A 342 -10.64 -17.97 -0.93
C GLN A 342 -9.63 -17.38 0.06
N GLY A 343 -10.09 -16.53 0.99
CA GLY A 343 -9.24 -15.90 1.98
C GLY A 343 -8.29 -14.83 1.41
N ASN A 344 -8.44 -14.44 0.14
CA ASN A 344 -7.64 -13.39 -0.47
C ASN A 344 -8.02 -12.01 0.08
N LEU A 345 -7.14 -11.42 0.90
CA LEU A 345 -7.30 -10.10 1.53
C LEU A 345 -7.32 -8.94 0.53
N HIS A 346 -6.87 -9.18 -0.71
CA HIS A 346 -6.94 -8.26 -1.83
C HIS A 346 -7.71 -8.85 -3.03
N GLY A 347 -8.56 -9.85 -2.79
CA GLY A 347 -9.47 -10.41 -3.80
C GLY A 347 -10.77 -9.64 -3.94
N PHE A 348 -11.64 -10.09 -4.85
CA PHE A 348 -12.93 -9.47 -5.17
C PHE A 348 -13.81 -9.26 -3.93
N GLU A 349 -13.93 -10.26 -3.05
CA GLU A 349 -14.79 -10.18 -1.88
C GLU A 349 -14.29 -9.12 -0.89
N ALA A 350 -12.98 -9.10 -0.62
CA ALA A 350 -12.35 -8.12 0.26
C ALA A 350 -12.47 -6.71 -0.30
N PHE A 351 -12.15 -6.52 -1.59
CA PHE A 351 -12.31 -5.22 -2.26
C PHE A 351 -13.75 -4.75 -2.30
N GLN A 352 -14.70 -5.64 -2.59
CA GLN A 352 -16.12 -5.31 -2.58
C GLN A 352 -16.57 -4.85 -1.20
N LYS A 353 -16.27 -5.62 -0.16
CA LYS A 353 -16.64 -5.30 1.22
C LYS A 353 -16.09 -3.91 1.59
N ALA A 354 -14.78 -3.72 1.42
CA ALA A 354 -14.11 -2.48 1.79
C ALA A 354 -14.62 -1.29 0.96
N SER A 355 -14.87 -1.46 -0.34
CA SER A 355 -15.34 -0.39 -1.23
C SER A 355 -16.75 0.08 -0.88
N LEU A 356 -17.67 -0.84 -0.57
CA LEU A 356 -19.05 -0.51 -0.20
C LEU A 356 -19.13 0.07 1.23
N GLU A 357 -18.30 -0.43 2.15
CA GLU A 357 -18.13 0.16 3.48
C GLU A 357 -17.61 1.60 3.39
N LEU A 358 -16.60 1.86 2.56
CA LEU A 358 -16.08 3.20 2.36
C LEU A 358 -17.12 4.12 1.70
N ALA A 359 -17.80 3.66 0.64
CA ALA A 359 -18.79 4.46 -0.06
C ALA A 359 -19.94 4.89 0.87
N THR A 360 -20.42 3.99 1.72
CA THR A 360 -21.49 4.31 2.67
C THR A 360 -21.02 5.13 3.86
N SER A 361 -19.86 4.81 4.45
CA SER A 361 -19.35 5.52 5.62
C SER A 361 -18.94 6.95 5.31
N ARG A 362 -18.54 7.27 4.07
CA ARG A 362 -18.14 8.62 3.65
C ARG A 362 -19.24 9.44 3.02
N GLY A 363 -20.39 8.83 2.71
CA GLY A 363 -21.55 9.55 2.17
C GLY A 363 -21.63 9.60 0.64
N TYR A 364 -20.84 8.78 -0.07
CA TYR A 364 -21.00 8.59 -1.52
C TYR A 364 -22.26 7.78 -1.86
N ALA A 365 -22.65 6.86 -0.97
CA ALA A 365 -23.85 6.05 -1.08
C ALA A 365 -24.63 6.05 0.26
N LYS A 366 -25.95 5.96 0.19
CA LYS A 366 -26.85 5.74 1.33
C LYS A 366 -26.93 4.26 1.70
N GLN A 367 -26.72 3.37 0.74
CA GLN A 367 -26.79 1.93 0.95
C GLN A 367 -25.74 1.16 0.15
N LYS A 368 -25.34 0.00 0.68
CA LYS A 368 -24.38 -0.89 0.03
C LYS A 368 -25.08 -1.64 -1.11
N MET A 369 -24.76 -1.32 -2.35
CA MET A 369 -25.18 -2.10 -3.52
C MET A 369 -24.07 -3.02 -3.98
N GLY A 370 -24.20 -4.32 -3.70
CA GLY A 370 -23.24 -5.33 -4.13
C GLY A 370 -22.98 -5.32 -5.64
N LEU A 371 -21.75 -5.64 -6.04
CA LEU A 371 -21.38 -5.92 -7.42
C LEU A 371 -21.38 -7.43 -7.63
N PHE A 372 -21.32 -7.88 -8.88
CA PHE A 372 -21.15 -9.29 -9.20
C PHE A 372 -19.70 -9.56 -9.61
N ALA A 373 -19.16 -10.70 -9.16
CA ALA A 373 -17.89 -11.22 -9.68
C ALA A 373 -18.05 -11.67 -11.13
N SER A 374 -16.93 -11.83 -11.85
CA SER A 374 -16.96 -12.13 -13.29
C SER A 374 -17.70 -13.44 -13.59
N GLY A 375 -17.57 -14.45 -12.73
CA GLY A 375 -18.12 -15.80 -12.93
C GLY A 375 -17.59 -16.50 -14.20
N LEU A 376 -16.55 -15.98 -14.85
CA LEU A 376 -15.96 -16.61 -16.02
C LEU A 376 -15.26 -17.91 -15.61
N ASN A 377 -15.36 -18.96 -16.45
CA ASN A 377 -14.64 -20.21 -16.21
C ASN A 377 -13.21 -20.09 -16.73
N TYR A 378 -12.27 -19.67 -15.87
CA TYR A 378 -10.87 -19.50 -16.24
C TYR A 378 -10.19 -20.82 -16.66
N LYS A 379 -10.71 -21.97 -16.20
CA LYS A 379 -10.22 -23.31 -16.58
C LYS A 379 -10.70 -23.78 -17.96
N SER A 380 -11.41 -22.96 -18.71
CA SER A 380 -11.88 -23.32 -20.05
C SER A 380 -10.75 -23.25 -21.08
N ASP A 381 -10.86 -24.07 -22.13
CA ASP A 381 -9.93 -24.10 -23.26
C ASP A 381 -9.75 -22.73 -23.94
N GLU A 382 -10.78 -21.87 -23.90
CA GLU A 382 -10.72 -20.52 -24.47
C GLU A 382 -9.74 -19.59 -23.74
N PHE A 383 -9.34 -19.92 -22.51
CA PHE A 383 -8.22 -19.28 -21.83
C PHE A 383 -6.97 -20.15 -21.90
N LEU A 384 -7.05 -21.41 -21.45
CA LEU A 384 -5.88 -22.28 -21.26
C LEU A 384 -5.13 -22.65 -22.56
N LYS A 385 -5.83 -22.68 -23.71
CA LYS A 385 -5.18 -22.92 -25.02
C LYS A 385 -4.84 -21.63 -25.77
N TYR A 386 -5.33 -20.49 -25.29
CA TYR A 386 -5.16 -19.21 -25.96
C TYR A 386 -4.02 -18.37 -25.36
N LEU A 387 -3.89 -18.44 -24.04
CA LEU A 387 -2.87 -17.74 -23.26
C LEU A 387 -1.67 -18.66 -23.04
N ASN A 388 -0.49 -18.06 -22.97
CA ASN A 388 0.76 -18.78 -22.73
C ASN A 388 1.16 -18.76 -21.25
N LYS A 389 0.77 -17.72 -20.51
CA LYS A 389 1.15 -17.56 -19.10
C LYS A 389 -0.04 -17.82 -18.17
N THR A 390 -0.43 -19.09 -18.03
CA THR A 390 -1.60 -19.52 -17.25
C THR A 390 -1.26 -20.21 -15.92
N GLU A 391 0.03 -20.42 -15.64
CA GLU A 391 0.47 -21.05 -14.40
C GLU A 391 0.30 -20.11 -13.20
N ILE A 392 -0.20 -20.65 -12.09
CA ILE A 392 -0.42 -19.92 -10.84
C ILE A 392 0.66 -20.39 -9.86
N VAL A 393 1.87 -19.88 -10.03
CA VAL A 393 3.01 -20.20 -9.18
C VAL A 393 3.33 -18.98 -8.33
N GLN A 394 3.15 -19.11 -7.01
CA GLN A 394 3.55 -18.08 -6.05
C GLN A 394 4.98 -18.39 -5.57
N GLY A 395 5.94 -17.58 -6.01
CA GLY A 395 7.34 -17.64 -5.56
C GLY A 395 7.58 -16.76 -4.33
N GLU A 396 8.81 -16.80 -3.82
CA GLU A 396 9.26 -15.81 -2.83
C GLU A 396 9.51 -14.47 -3.52
N ARG A 397 8.84 -13.41 -3.06
CA ARG A 397 9.07 -12.06 -3.60
C ARG A 397 10.43 -11.49 -3.23
N PHE A 398 10.96 -11.82 -2.07
CA PHE A 398 12.17 -11.18 -1.54
C PHE A 398 13.31 -12.17 -1.35
N ARG A 399 14.53 -11.74 -1.64
CA ARG A 399 15.76 -12.50 -1.35
C ARG A 399 16.14 -12.28 0.11
N ALA A 400 15.78 -13.21 0.99
CA ALA A 400 15.87 -13.02 2.43
C ALA A 400 17.25 -12.55 2.94
N GLU A 401 18.36 -13.16 2.49
CA GLU A 401 19.69 -12.71 2.92
C GLU A 401 20.03 -11.30 2.44
N ALA A 402 19.67 -10.95 1.21
CA ALA A 402 19.95 -9.63 0.65
C ALA A 402 19.15 -8.53 1.37
N VAL A 403 17.88 -8.82 1.68
CA VAL A 403 17.05 -7.91 2.49
C VAL A 403 17.65 -7.69 3.88
N LEU A 404 18.06 -8.76 4.57
CA LEU A 404 18.66 -8.62 5.90
C LEU A 404 19.94 -7.78 5.87
N SER A 405 20.79 -7.95 4.85
CA SER A 405 21.98 -7.12 4.63
C SER A 405 21.59 -5.65 4.45
N GLU A 406 20.61 -5.35 3.59
CA GLU A 406 20.14 -3.97 3.38
C GLU A 406 19.60 -3.35 4.68
N ILE A 407 18.84 -4.12 5.49
CA ILE A 407 18.34 -3.63 6.78
C ILE A 407 19.49 -3.32 7.75
N GLU A 408 20.51 -4.18 7.83
CA GLU A 408 21.68 -3.99 8.70
C GLU A 408 22.52 -2.78 8.26
N GLU A 409 22.70 -2.57 6.96
CA GLU A 409 23.36 -1.40 6.38
C GLU A 409 22.59 -0.11 6.69
N LEU A 410 21.28 -0.09 6.48
CA LEU A 410 20.43 1.06 6.81
C LEU A 410 20.44 1.37 8.31
N SER A 411 20.41 0.35 9.16
CA SER A 411 20.42 0.52 10.62
C SER A 411 21.76 1.08 11.11
N SER A 412 22.88 0.54 10.60
CA SER A 412 24.23 1.00 10.99
C SER A 412 24.59 2.36 10.41
N GLY A 413 24.05 2.72 9.25
CA GLY A 413 24.20 4.03 8.62
C GLY A 413 23.27 5.12 9.17
N GLY A 414 22.31 4.77 10.04
CA GLY A 414 21.33 5.71 10.58
C GLY A 414 20.27 6.17 9.57
N LEU A 415 20.07 5.41 8.49
CA LEU A 415 19.17 5.73 7.36
C LEU A 415 17.87 4.91 7.38
N LEU A 416 17.69 4.05 8.39
CA LEU A 416 16.52 3.18 8.46
C LEU A 416 15.21 3.96 8.64
N ASP A 417 15.22 5.07 9.39
CA ASP A 417 14.04 5.90 9.59
C ASP A 417 13.58 6.53 8.26
N ASP A 418 14.51 6.95 7.39
CA ASP A 418 14.20 7.52 6.08
C ASP A 418 13.51 6.51 5.15
N ARG A 419 13.75 5.21 5.37
CA ARG A 419 13.14 4.11 4.61
C ARG A 419 11.91 3.52 5.28
N THR A 420 11.58 3.96 6.50
CA THR A 420 10.44 3.45 7.27
C THR A 420 9.16 4.15 6.85
N ILE A 421 8.18 3.38 6.38
CA ILE A 421 6.84 3.87 6.02
C ILE A 421 5.97 3.98 7.27
N LEU A 422 6.00 2.94 8.10
CA LEU A 422 5.21 2.78 9.32
C LEU A 422 5.99 1.94 10.32
N SER A 423 5.86 2.24 11.62
CA SER A 423 6.38 1.38 12.67
C SER A 423 5.45 1.32 13.88
N PHE A 424 5.53 0.23 14.64
CA PHE A 424 4.90 0.09 15.95
C PHE A 424 5.59 -1.00 16.77
N THR A 425 5.33 -1.03 18.07
CA THR A 425 5.98 -1.96 19.00
C THR A 425 4.98 -2.80 19.77
N ILE A 426 5.36 -4.05 20.05
CA ILE A 426 4.75 -4.85 21.12
C ILE A 426 5.73 -4.97 22.28
N ASN A 427 5.21 -4.88 23.50
CA ASN A 427 6.00 -5.10 24.71
C ASN A 427 5.81 -6.54 25.21
N PHE A 428 6.80 -7.04 25.94
CA PHE A 428 6.77 -8.37 26.55
C PHE A 428 7.33 -8.36 27.97
N GLU A 429 6.93 -9.36 28.75
CA GLU A 429 7.35 -9.50 30.14
C GLU A 429 8.79 -10.03 30.27
N PRO A 430 9.46 -9.82 31.42
CA PRO A 430 10.78 -10.40 31.67
C PRO A 430 10.80 -11.91 31.40
N ASN A 431 11.85 -12.38 30.74
CA ASN A 431 12.05 -13.79 30.38
C ASN A 431 11.00 -14.41 29.45
N GLN A 432 10.06 -13.63 28.90
CA GLN A 432 9.12 -14.13 27.90
C GLN A 432 9.87 -14.55 26.62
N THR A 433 9.55 -15.75 26.14
CA THR A 433 10.10 -16.36 24.92
C THR A 433 9.01 -16.85 23.96
N GLU A 434 7.75 -16.85 24.39
CA GLU A 434 6.59 -17.26 23.59
C GLU A 434 5.64 -16.07 23.42
N PHE A 435 5.00 -16.01 22.25
CA PHE A 435 4.11 -14.91 21.87
C PHE A 435 2.80 -15.49 21.37
N SER A 436 1.80 -15.58 22.25
CA SER A 436 0.53 -16.25 21.95
C SER A 436 -0.46 -15.30 21.26
N PRO A 437 -1.25 -15.78 20.27
CA PRO A 437 -2.37 -15.02 19.72
C PRO A 437 -3.40 -14.59 20.77
N VAL A 438 -3.52 -15.30 21.90
CA VAL A 438 -4.40 -14.90 23.01
C VAL A 438 -4.07 -13.48 23.51
N GLN A 439 -2.79 -13.10 23.45
CA GLN A 439 -2.32 -11.80 23.92
C GLN A 439 -2.14 -10.80 22.76
N TYR A 440 -1.68 -11.26 21.59
CA TYR A 440 -1.18 -10.38 20.52
C TYR A 440 -1.97 -10.47 19.20
N ALA A 441 -3.18 -11.05 19.19
CA ALA A 441 -3.95 -11.23 17.94
C ALA A 441 -4.23 -9.92 17.19
N ALA A 442 -4.48 -8.82 17.89
CA ALA A 442 -4.74 -7.52 17.25
C ALA A 442 -3.50 -7.03 16.49
N GLU A 443 -2.33 -7.14 17.10
CA GLU A 443 -1.06 -6.74 16.51
C GLU A 443 -0.64 -7.69 15.39
N PHE A 444 -0.86 -9.01 15.55
CA PHE A 444 -0.60 -9.97 14.48
C PHE A 444 -1.49 -9.69 13.26
N THR A 445 -2.79 -9.41 13.47
CA THR A 445 -3.71 -9.01 12.40
C THR A 445 -3.19 -7.74 11.70
N ARG A 446 -2.76 -6.74 12.48
CA ARG A 446 -2.19 -5.51 11.91
C ARG A 446 -0.96 -5.78 11.04
N VAL A 447 -0.04 -6.64 11.48
CA VAL A 447 1.14 -7.03 10.68
C VAL A 447 0.72 -7.71 9.38
N ILE A 448 -0.25 -8.63 9.44
CA ILE A 448 -0.73 -9.40 8.30
C ILE A 448 -1.38 -8.48 7.25
N GLU A 449 -2.31 -7.63 7.68
CA GLU A 449 -3.00 -6.69 6.79
C GLU A 449 -2.04 -5.66 6.19
N MET A 450 -1.08 -5.18 6.98
CA MET A 450 -0.05 -4.26 6.50
C MET A 450 0.87 -4.93 5.47
N ALA A 451 1.33 -6.15 5.74
CA ALA A 451 2.15 -6.93 4.81
C ALA A 451 1.41 -7.20 3.49
N ASP A 452 0.13 -7.60 3.57
CA ASP A 452 -0.73 -7.80 2.40
C ASP A 452 -0.90 -6.53 1.56
N LYS A 453 -1.20 -5.39 2.22
CA LYS A 453 -1.44 -4.13 1.51
C LYS A 453 -0.19 -3.55 0.89
N PHE A 454 0.93 -3.64 1.58
CA PHE A 454 2.22 -3.15 1.13
C PHE A 454 3.07 -4.28 0.54
N GLY A 455 2.53 -4.96 -0.47
CA GLY A 455 3.11 -6.19 -1.00
C GLY A 455 4.55 -6.07 -1.51
N ASN A 456 5.03 -4.86 -1.80
CA ASN A 456 6.40 -4.58 -2.29
C ASN A 456 7.32 -3.96 -1.23
N ALA A 457 6.86 -3.84 0.01
CA ALA A 457 7.69 -3.44 1.15
C ALA A 457 7.96 -4.61 2.08
N VAL A 458 9.01 -4.52 2.91
CA VAL A 458 9.39 -5.57 3.87
C VAL A 458 8.91 -5.20 5.27
N VAL A 459 8.51 -6.19 6.05
CA VAL A 459 8.27 -6.04 7.49
C VAL A 459 9.49 -6.54 8.26
N ALA A 460 10.31 -5.61 8.75
CA ALA A 460 11.39 -5.92 9.68
C ALA A 460 10.80 -6.15 11.09
N ILE A 461 11.02 -7.34 11.65
CA ILE A 461 10.60 -7.73 13.00
C ILE A 461 11.82 -7.63 13.89
N ARG A 462 11.98 -6.49 14.56
CA ARG A 462 13.20 -6.10 15.27
C ARG A 462 13.07 -6.39 16.76
N GLY A 463 13.74 -7.44 17.21
CA GLY A 463 13.80 -7.80 18.62
C GLY A 463 14.79 -6.91 19.38
N HIS A 464 14.37 -6.38 20.53
CA HIS A 464 15.20 -5.55 21.39
C HIS A 464 15.43 -6.21 22.76
N ALA A 465 16.54 -5.83 23.40
CA ALA A 465 16.91 -6.28 24.73
C ALA A 465 17.23 -5.07 25.61
N ASP A 466 16.90 -5.19 26.89
CA ASP A 466 17.20 -4.17 27.88
C ASP A 466 18.72 -4.08 28.19
N PRO A 467 19.32 -2.87 28.23
CA PRO A 467 20.75 -2.68 28.44
C PRO A 467 21.22 -2.90 29.89
N THR A 468 20.33 -3.02 30.88
CA THR A 468 20.68 -2.93 32.31
C THR A 468 21.81 -3.87 32.71
N LYS A 469 21.75 -5.15 32.32
CA LYS A 469 22.81 -6.13 32.68
C LYS A 469 24.14 -5.79 32.03
N THR A 470 24.14 -5.37 30.76
CA THR A 470 25.35 -4.97 30.04
C THR A 470 26.00 -3.76 30.69
N LEU A 471 25.21 -2.75 31.08
CA LEU A 471 25.70 -1.56 31.77
C LEU A 471 26.29 -1.89 33.15
N ILE A 472 25.65 -2.80 33.90
CA ILE A 472 26.19 -3.27 35.18
C ILE A 472 27.54 -3.95 34.98
N ASP A 473 27.65 -4.85 34.00
CA ASP A 473 28.91 -5.55 33.72
C ASP A 473 29.99 -4.59 33.22
N LEU A 474 29.63 -3.61 32.39
CA LEU A 474 30.53 -2.56 31.92
C LEU A 474 31.10 -1.77 33.10
N ILE A 475 30.24 -1.30 34.01
CA ILE A 475 30.68 -0.52 35.17
C ILE A 475 31.59 -1.37 36.06
N LYS A 476 31.24 -2.63 36.31
CA LYS A 476 32.04 -3.51 37.17
C LYS A 476 33.38 -3.89 36.54
N ALA A 477 33.40 -4.23 35.25
CA ALA A 477 34.62 -4.54 34.51
C ALA A 477 35.54 -3.32 34.40
N GLY A 478 34.98 -2.15 34.05
CA GLY A 478 35.73 -0.91 33.95
C GLY A 478 36.33 -0.47 35.28
N ASN A 479 35.60 -0.61 36.38
CA ASN A 479 36.13 -0.33 37.72
C ASN A 479 37.23 -1.32 38.11
N ALA A 480 37.07 -2.62 37.82
CA ALA A 480 38.08 -3.64 38.12
C ALA A 480 39.39 -3.43 37.35
N LYS A 481 39.31 -2.97 36.09
CA LYS A 481 40.50 -2.62 35.27
C LYS A 481 41.09 -1.25 35.61
N GLY A 482 40.37 -0.41 36.36
CA GLY A 482 40.74 0.98 36.58
C GLY A 482 40.63 1.88 35.35
N THR A 483 40.08 1.37 34.24
CA THR A 483 39.85 2.11 32.99
C THR A 483 38.64 3.04 33.12
N LEU A 484 37.65 2.65 33.93
CA LEU A 484 36.49 3.48 34.24
C LEU A 484 36.69 4.18 35.58
N ARG A 485 36.53 5.51 35.60
CA ARG A 485 36.43 6.29 36.85
C ARG A 485 35.03 6.84 36.99
N ARG A 486 34.49 6.77 38.21
CA ARG A 486 33.19 7.32 38.59
C ARG A 486 33.37 8.43 39.60
N SER A 487 32.76 9.58 39.37
CA SER A 487 32.73 10.74 40.29
C SER A 487 31.29 11.22 40.52
N GLY A 488 31.06 12.02 41.56
CA GLY A 488 29.73 12.54 41.92
C GLY A 488 29.00 11.72 42.98
N THR A 489 27.71 12.02 43.17
CA THR A 489 26.85 11.43 44.21
C THR A 489 25.85 10.45 43.62
N ARG A 490 25.23 9.62 44.48
CA ARG A 490 24.20 8.66 44.07
C ARG A 490 23.08 9.40 43.32
N GLY A 491 22.78 8.95 42.10
CA GLY A 491 21.82 9.59 41.19
C GLY A 491 22.45 10.55 40.18
N ASN A 492 23.61 11.13 40.47
CA ASN A 492 24.31 12.12 39.64
C ASN A 492 25.77 11.73 39.37
N TYR A 493 26.01 10.45 39.07
CA TYR A 493 27.35 9.96 38.76
C TYR A 493 27.80 10.42 37.36
N ARG A 494 29.04 10.89 37.27
CA ARG A 494 29.77 11.11 36.01
C ARG A 494 30.80 10.01 35.82
N TYR A 495 31.01 9.61 34.57
CA TYR A 495 31.93 8.52 34.22
C TYR A 495 32.99 9.03 33.26
N SER A 496 34.20 8.49 33.37
CA SER A 496 35.25 8.67 32.37
C SER A 496 35.90 7.34 32.05
N LEU A 497 36.09 7.04 30.77
CA LEU A 497 36.81 5.87 30.26
C LEU A 497 38.18 6.31 29.76
N ASN A 498 39.25 5.75 30.33
CA ASN A 498 40.64 6.07 30.00
C ASN A 498 40.94 7.58 30.03
N GLY A 499 40.36 8.29 31.00
CA GLY A 499 40.51 9.73 31.19
C GLY A 499 39.65 10.63 30.28
N ARG A 500 38.88 10.05 29.35
CA ARG A 500 37.89 10.78 28.53
C ARG A 500 36.51 10.65 29.14
N GLU A 501 35.73 11.73 29.15
CA GLU A 501 34.34 11.70 29.64
C GLU A 501 33.52 10.66 28.86
N LEU A 502 32.72 9.87 29.58
CA LEU A 502 31.82 8.86 29.05
C LEU A 502 30.40 9.19 29.52
N ASP A 503 29.54 9.60 28.59
CA ASP A 503 28.11 9.71 28.85
C ASP A 503 27.48 8.31 28.82
N MET A 504 26.77 7.96 29.88
CA MET A 504 26.07 6.67 29.98
C MET A 504 24.78 6.64 29.17
N ASN A 505 24.35 7.77 28.61
CA ASN A 505 23.22 7.86 27.68
C ASN A 505 23.65 7.74 26.21
N ASP A 506 24.96 7.81 25.91
CA ASP A 506 25.50 7.64 24.57
C ASP A 506 25.65 6.15 24.24
N THR A 507 24.54 5.51 23.88
CA THR A 507 24.49 4.07 23.63
C THR A 507 25.43 3.63 22.51
N SER A 508 25.53 4.40 21.42
CA SER A 508 26.43 4.07 20.30
C SER A 508 27.88 3.99 20.77
N ARG A 509 28.35 5.01 21.48
CA ARG A 509 29.72 5.02 22.01
C ARG A 509 29.97 3.91 23.03
N LEU A 510 28.97 3.54 23.83
CA LEU A 510 29.08 2.42 24.77
C LEU A 510 29.21 1.08 24.04
N VAL A 511 28.38 0.84 23.02
CA VAL A 511 28.42 -0.37 22.19
C VAL A 511 29.78 -0.49 21.50
N ASP A 512 30.29 0.61 20.93
CA ASP A 512 31.60 0.65 20.28
C ASP A 512 32.75 0.33 21.26
N ALA A 513 32.74 0.94 22.45
CA ALA A 513 33.77 0.68 23.47
C ALA A 513 33.75 -0.78 23.96
N ILE A 514 32.55 -1.37 24.11
CA ILE A 514 32.39 -2.79 24.44
C ILE A 514 32.92 -3.66 23.29
N GLY A 515 32.57 -3.35 22.05
CA GLY A 515 33.00 -4.06 20.85
C GLY A 515 34.51 -4.00 20.60
N ALA A 516 35.13 -2.87 20.92
CA ALA A 516 36.58 -2.68 20.85
C ALA A 516 37.34 -3.48 21.92
N GLY A 517 36.67 -3.87 23.02
CA GLY A 517 37.28 -4.67 24.09
C GLY A 517 37.84 -3.87 25.24
N ASP A 518 37.45 -2.61 25.39
CA ASP A 518 37.92 -1.73 26.45
C ASP A 518 37.69 -2.33 27.86
N PHE A 519 36.71 -3.22 27.98
CA PHE A 519 36.28 -3.87 29.22
C PHE A 519 36.67 -5.36 29.33
N ASP A 520 37.36 -5.93 28.36
CA ASP A 520 37.73 -7.36 28.37
C ASP A 520 38.80 -7.70 29.42
N GLY A 521 38.87 -8.96 29.83
CA GLY A 521 39.90 -9.48 30.76
C GLY A 521 39.51 -9.47 32.24
N VAL A 522 38.22 -9.24 32.56
CA VAL A 522 37.68 -9.36 33.92
C VAL A 522 36.85 -10.64 34.01
N GLU A 523 37.27 -11.56 34.86
CA GLU A 523 36.73 -12.93 34.91
C GLU A 523 35.22 -12.98 35.22
N ASP A 524 34.77 -12.21 36.20
CA ASP A 524 33.37 -12.22 36.67
C ASP A 524 32.42 -11.30 35.87
N TYR A 525 32.96 -10.37 35.07
CA TYR A 525 32.18 -9.31 34.41
C TYR A 525 32.67 -9.09 32.98
N ASN A 526 31.89 -9.57 32.01
CA ASN A 526 32.23 -9.44 30.60
C ASN A 526 31.06 -8.79 29.83
N PRO A 527 31.05 -7.44 29.68
CA PRO A 527 29.98 -6.75 28.99
C PRO A 527 29.90 -7.12 27.50
N ARG A 528 31.00 -7.49 26.85
CA ARG A 528 31.00 -7.95 25.45
C ARG A 528 30.21 -9.24 25.29
N ARG A 529 30.45 -10.22 26.16
CA ARG A 529 29.71 -11.49 26.21
C ARG A 529 28.23 -11.24 26.55
N THR A 530 27.95 -10.35 27.49
CA THR A 530 26.57 -9.99 27.87
C THR A 530 25.83 -9.29 26.71
N MET A 531 26.49 -8.37 26.00
CA MET A 531 25.95 -7.69 24.83
C MET A 531 25.65 -8.67 23.70
N GLN A 532 26.56 -9.61 23.41
CA GLN A 532 26.32 -10.66 22.42
C GLN A 532 25.18 -11.60 22.82
N ALA A 533 25.05 -11.93 24.11
CA ALA A 533 23.94 -12.72 24.62
C ALA A 533 22.60 -11.99 24.47
N ALA A 534 22.57 -10.67 24.73
CA ALA A 534 21.41 -9.83 24.52
C ALA A 534 21.01 -9.76 23.04
N LEU A 535 21.98 -9.61 22.12
CA LEU A 535 21.76 -9.66 20.68
C LEU A 535 21.15 -11.00 20.24
N ASN A 536 21.74 -12.12 20.66
CA ASN A 536 21.24 -13.46 20.36
C ASN A 536 19.84 -13.70 20.93
N LEU A 537 19.56 -13.24 22.16
CA LEU A 537 18.24 -13.33 22.78
C LEU A 537 17.20 -12.54 21.99
N SER A 538 17.54 -11.33 21.59
CA SER A 538 16.66 -10.45 20.85
C SER A 538 16.31 -11.03 19.46
N ARG A 539 17.29 -11.62 18.75
CA ARG A 539 17.06 -12.34 17.48
C ARG A 539 16.11 -13.52 17.66
N LYS A 540 16.33 -14.36 18.69
CA LYS A 540 15.44 -15.49 18.99
C LYS A 540 14.00 -15.05 19.26
N ARG A 541 13.81 -13.91 19.92
CA ARG A 541 12.47 -13.34 20.15
C ARG A 541 11.83 -12.83 18.86
N ALA A 542 12.58 -12.16 18.00
CA ALA A 542 12.10 -11.75 16.68
C ALA A 542 11.66 -12.96 15.84
N GLU A 543 12.45 -14.03 15.83
CA GLU A 543 12.11 -15.30 15.17
C GLU A 543 10.85 -15.94 15.77
N ALA A 544 10.72 -15.94 17.11
CA ALA A 544 9.53 -16.45 17.79
C ALA A 544 8.27 -15.65 17.44
N VAL A 545 8.36 -14.32 17.41
CA VAL A 545 7.25 -13.45 16.97
C VAL A 545 6.89 -13.71 15.51
N LYS A 546 7.87 -13.77 14.60
CA LYS A 546 7.62 -14.14 13.19
C LYS A 546 6.86 -15.46 13.11
N LYS A 547 7.31 -16.48 13.85
CA LYS A 547 6.65 -17.78 13.88
C LYS A 547 5.20 -17.67 14.36
N SER A 548 4.94 -16.93 15.44
CA SER A 548 3.60 -16.73 15.98
C SER A 548 2.67 -15.99 15.01
N VAL A 549 3.16 -14.96 14.31
CA VAL A 549 2.40 -14.26 13.27
C VAL A 549 2.03 -15.21 12.13
N VAL A 550 2.98 -16.02 11.67
CA VAL A 550 2.77 -17.00 10.59
C VAL A 550 1.79 -18.10 10.98
N ASP A 551 1.91 -18.64 12.19
CA ASP A 551 1.00 -19.64 12.71
C ASP A 551 -0.42 -19.08 12.87
N TYR A 552 -0.54 -17.83 13.36
CA TYR A 552 -1.81 -17.13 13.48
C TYR A 552 -2.47 -16.90 12.11
N ALA A 553 -1.71 -16.40 11.13
CA ALA A 553 -2.20 -16.19 9.77
C ALA A 553 -2.71 -17.49 9.13
N LYS A 554 -1.96 -18.60 9.28
CA LYS A 554 -2.39 -19.92 8.82
C LYS A 554 -3.67 -20.39 9.50
N GLY A 555 -3.81 -20.15 10.80
CA GLY A 555 -5.00 -20.48 11.58
C GLY A 555 -6.25 -19.72 11.12
N GLU A 556 -6.10 -18.45 10.75
CA GLU A 556 -7.17 -17.60 10.23
C GLU A 556 -7.41 -17.76 8.72
N GLY A 557 -6.59 -18.56 8.03
CA GLY A 557 -6.70 -18.80 6.59
C GLY A 557 -6.17 -17.66 5.71
N PHE A 558 -5.34 -16.76 6.25
CA PHE A 558 -4.70 -15.70 5.48
C PHE A 558 -3.49 -16.22 4.70
N GLY A 559 -3.38 -15.79 3.43
CA GLY A 559 -2.17 -15.99 2.63
C GLY A 559 -1.11 -14.95 2.99
N LEU A 560 0.14 -15.38 3.15
CA LEU A 560 1.29 -14.51 3.43
C LEU A 560 2.49 -14.91 2.57
N ASP A 561 3.22 -13.92 2.08
CA ASP A 561 4.57 -14.14 1.60
C ASP A 561 5.56 -14.08 2.78
N LEU A 562 6.12 -15.24 3.12
CA LEU A 562 7.03 -15.36 4.27
C LEU A 562 8.38 -14.68 4.05
N SER A 563 8.75 -14.42 2.79
CA SER A 563 9.96 -13.69 2.43
C SER A 563 9.84 -12.19 2.73
N GLN A 564 8.62 -11.68 2.92
CA GLN A 564 8.38 -10.28 3.29
C GLN A 564 8.69 -10.00 4.77
N MET A 565 8.66 -11.01 5.64
CA MET A 565 8.84 -10.84 7.09
C MET A 565 10.29 -11.17 7.49
N GLN A 566 11.05 -10.19 7.94
CA GLN A 566 12.48 -10.35 8.20
C GLN A 566 12.81 -10.16 9.69
N PRO A 567 13.10 -11.25 10.44
CA PRO A 567 13.43 -11.13 11.86
C PRO A 567 14.88 -10.65 12.03
N GLN A 568 15.07 -9.63 12.86
CA GLN A 568 16.37 -9.04 13.15
C GLN A 568 16.56 -8.92 14.67
N GLY A 569 17.74 -9.27 15.16
CA GLY A 569 18.14 -8.95 16.53
C GLY A 569 18.83 -7.59 16.59
N VAL A 570 18.35 -6.68 17.43
CA VAL A 570 18.96 -5.35 17.66
C VAL A 570 19.81 -5.34 18.93
N GLY A 571 19.54 -6.28 19.85
CA GLY A 571 20.21 -6.32 21.15
C GLY A 571 19.93 -5.05 21.95
N ILE A 572 20.99 -4.39 22.43
CA ILE A 572 20.91 -3.21 23.29
C ILE A 572 21.16 -1.89 22.55
N ALA A 573 21.32 -1.92 21.23
CA ALA A 573 21.83 -0.79 20.44
C ALA A 573 20.83 0.38 20.36
N GLU A 574 19.53 0.08 20.41
CA GLU A 574 18.45 1.07 20.25
C GLU A 574 17.46 1.02 21.44
N PRO A 575 17.91 1.40 22.64
CA PRO A 575 17.04 1.46 23.81
C PRO A 575 16.15 2.70 23.73
N PHE A 576 14.89 2.59 24.16
CA PHE A 576 14.09 3.77 24.45
C PHE A 576 14.63 4.52 25.66
N ILE A 577 15.12 3.78 26.67
CA ILE A 577 15.76 4.33 27.86
C ILE A 577 17.16 3.76 27.93
N ALA A 578 18.15 4.57 27.55
CA ALA A 578 19.56 4.18 27.50
C ALA A 578 20.10 3.69 28.84
N LYS A 579 19.65 4.30 29.95
CA LYS A 579 20.07 3.98 31.31
C LYS A 579 18.87 3.76 32.24
N PRO A 580 18.24 2.59 32.20
CA PRO A 580 17.10 2.27 33.07
C PRO A 580 17.49 2.29 34.54
N SER A 581 16.64 2.90 35.36
CA SER A 581 16.79 3.04 36.80
C SER A 581 15.73 2.27 37.60
N SER A 582 14.72 1.74 36.92
CA SER A 582 13.64 0.93 37.49
C SER A 582 13.24 -0.23 36.59
N VAL A 583 12.51 -1.21 37.15
CA VAL A 583 11.95 -2.33 36.38
C VAL A 583 10.94 -1.84 35.33
N ALA A 584 10.18 -0.79 35.64
CA ALA A 584 9.23 -0.20 34.70
C ALA A 584 9.93 0.43 33.49
N GLU A 585 11.05 1.14 33.72
CA GLU A 585 11.87 1.70 32.63
C GLU A 585 12.53 0.60 31.80
N ALA A 586 13.07 -0.44 32.44
CA ALA A 586 13.61 -1.60 31.75
C ALA A 586 12.54 -2.33 30.90
N GLY A 587 11.30 -2.37 31.40
CA GLY A 587 10.13 -2.88 30.70
C GLY A 587 9.80 -2.17 29.38
N GLN A 588 10.15 -0.89 29.26
CA GLN A 588 9.94 -0.15 28.01
C GLN A 588 10.93 -0.57 26.91
N ASN A 589 12.14 -1.01 27.29
CA ASN A 589 13.13 -1.52 26.34
C ASN A 589 12.82 -2.95 25.87
N MET A 590 12.06 -3.72 26.65
CA MET A 590 11.67 -5.10 26.33
C MET A 590 10.53 -5.12 25.30
N ARG A 591 10.92 -5.00 24.03
CA ARG A 591 9.98 -4.85 22.92
C ARG A 591 10.40 -5.62 21.67
N VAL A 592 9.41 -5.92 20.84
CA VAL A 592 9.60 -6.23 19.43
C VAL A 592 8.99 -5.09 18.62
N GLU A 593 9.78 -4.51 17.75
CA GLU A 593 9.36 -3.43 16.86
C GLU A 593 9.09 -4.01 15.47
N PHE A 594 7.94 -3.68 14.89
CA PHE A 594 7.63 -3.94 13.50
C PHE A 594 7.88 -2.66 12.73
N ARG A 595 8.75 -2.72 11.71
CA ARG A 595 8.96 -1.63 10.76
C ARG A 595 8.59 -2.09 9.37
N LEU A 596 7.67 -1.39 8.73
CA LEU A 596 7.41 -1.53 7.32
C LEU A 596 8.40 -0.63 6.56
N ILE A 597 9.25 -1.22 5.74
CA ILE A 597 10.37 -0.54 5.12
C ILE A 597 10.35 -0.66 3.60
N ARG A 598 10.73 0.44 2.95
CA ARG A 598 11.06 0.45 1.52
C ARG A 598 12.38 -0.28 1.33
N VAL A 599 12.44 -1.23 0.40
CA VAL A 599 13.66 -1.95 0.04
C VAL A 599 14.02 -1.71 -1.42
N SER A 600 15.30 -1.91 -1.75
CA SER A 600 15.78 -1.74 -3.11
C SER A 600 15.19 -2.79 -4.07
N ALA A 601 15.12 -2.45 -5.36
CA ALA A 601 14.72 -3.43 -6.37
C ALA A 601 15.68 -4.65 -6.41
N GLU A 602 16.95 -4.43 -6.03
CA GLU A 602 18.01 -5.45 -5.92
C GLU A 602 17.79 -6.49 -4.82
N VAL A 603 16.75 -6.39 -4.00
CA VAL A 603 16.39 -7.47 -3.07
C VAL A 603 15.05 -8.12 -3.41
N THR A 604 14.35 -7.60 -4.42
CA THR A 604 13.10 -8.15 -4.93
C THR A 604 13.33 -9.12 -6.09
N GLN A 605 12.44 -10.10 -6.22
CA GLN A 605 12.32 -10.99 -7.36
C GLN A 605 11.18 -10.48 -8.23
N GLU A 606 11.48 -10.17 -9.50
CA GLU A 606 10.46 -9.77 -10.45
C GLU A 606 9.64 -10.98 -10.89
N SER A 607 8.31 -10.82 -10.89
CA SER A 607 7.38 -11.75 -11.51
C SER A 607 6.75 -11.08 -12.72
N ASP A 608 6.47 -11.87 -13.75
CA ASP A 608 5.75 -11.41 -14.95
C ASP A 608 4.36 -10.85 -14.63
N PHE A 609 3.71 -11.42 -13.61
CA PHE A 609 2.40 -10.98 -13.11
C PHE A 609 2.37 -11.04 -11.61
N ASP A 610 1.60 -10.12 -11.03
CA ASP A 610 1.56 -9.95 -9.59
C ASP A 610 0.17 -10.32 -9.02
N PHE A 611 0.09 -11.38 -8.21
CA PHE A 611 -1.16 -12.05 -7.83
C PHE A 611 -1.19 -12.83 -6.51
#